data_AF-A0A974N9B1-F1
#
_entry.id   AF-A0A974N9B1-F1
#
_cell.length_a   1.000
_cell.length_b   1.000
_cell.length_c   1.000
_cell.angle_alpha   90.00
_cell.angle_beta   90.00
_cell.angle_gamma   90.00
#
_symmetry.space_group_name_H-M   'P 1'
#
loop_
_entity.id
_entity.type
_entity.pdbx_description
1 polymer ?
#
loop_
_entity_poly.entity_id
_entity_poly.type
_entity_poly.pdbx_seq_one_letter_code
_entity_poly.pdbx_strand_id
1 'polypeptide(L)'
;MTTAIVAFEMPVDGAWAKALAKEMFAEVGLTTITNDDEDSVFLHDETNGGFVDFGLNGDRGVALYATSGCRPSRDGTDPRTTRTRPQWETDIPRYRPPTTTPAPVMPAPGLTSSPG
;
A
#
# COMPACT_ATOMS: atom_id res chain seq x y z
N MET A 1 -12.44 -10.25 8.59
CA MET A 1 -11.42 -9.20 8.74
C MET A 1 -11.24 -8.51 7.40
N THR A 2 -11.31 -7.19 7.37
CA THR A 2 -10.91 -6.37 6.21
C THR A 2 -9.44 -6.01 6.39
N THR A 3 -8.58 -6.50 5.50
CA THR A 3 -7.15 -6.21 5.50
C THR A 3 -6.85 -5.21 4.38
N ALA A 4 -6.14 -4.14 4.70
CA ALA A 4 -5.58 -3.25 3.69
C ALA A 4 -4.12 -3.64 3.44
N ILE A 5 -3.71 -3.61 2.17
CA ILE A 5 -2.33 -3.90 1.75
C ILE A 5 -1.80 -2.74 0.92
N VAL A 6 -0.61 -2.26 1.27
CA VAL A 6 0.18 -1.34 0.45
C VAL A 6 1.51 -2.01 0.16
N ALA A 7 1.89 -2.12 -1.12
CA ALA A 7 3.12 -2.76 -1.53
C ALA A 7 3.97 -1.82 -2.38
N PHE A 8 5.29 -1.94 -2.23
CA PHE A 8 6.29 -1.18 -2.98
C PHE A 8 7.22 -2.17 -3.69
N GLU A 9 7.40 -1.97 -4.99
CA GLU A 9 8.32 -2.76 -5.80
C GLU A 9 9.79 -2.38 -5.56
N MET A 10 10.70 -3.24 -6.01
CA MET A 10 12.13 -3.01 -5.93
C MET A 10 12.60 -1.81 -6.77
N PRO A 11 13.72 -1.14 -6.40
CA PRO A 11 14.59 -1.46 -5.26
C PRO A 11 14.11 -0.84 -3.94
N VAL A 12 14.19 -1.62 -2.85
CA VAL A 12 13.95 -1.13 -1.49
C VAL A 12 15.07 -1.62 -0.58
N ASP A 13 15.65 -0.72 0.22
CA ASP A 13 16.51 -1.11 1.34
C ASP A 13 15.61 -1.56 2.50
N GLY A 14 15.55 -2.87 2.73
CA GLY A 14 14.66 -3.45 3.73
C GLY A 14 14.99 -3.03 5.17
N ALA A 15 16.27 -2.88 5.50
CA ALA A 15 16.69 -2.48 6.85
C ALA A 15 16.31 -1.03 7.12
N TRP A 16 16.58 -0.14 6.16
CA TRP A 16 16.16 1.25 6.25
C TRP A 16 14.63 1.38 6.27
N ALA A 17 13.91 0.66 5.41
CA ALA A 17 12.46 0.74 5.33
C ALA A 17 11.79 0.23 6.62
N LYS A 18 12.35 -0.83 7.24
CA LYS A 18 11.89 -1.33 8.55
C LYS A 18 12.13 -0.31 9.66
N ALA A 19 13.27 0.39 9.66
CA ALA A 19 13.56 1.45 10.62
C ALA A 19 12.60 2.64 10.45
N LEU A 20 12.39 3.09 9.20
CA LEU A 20 11.45 4.15 8.89
C LEU A 20 10.01 3.80 9.31
N ALA A 21 9.58 2.55 9.09
CA ALA A 21 8.26 2.10 9.51
C ALA A 21 8.05 2.27 11.03
N LYS A 22 9.04 1.90 11.85
CA LYS A 22 8.97 2.05 13.31
C LYS A 22 8.81 3.51 13.72
N GLU A 23 9.56 4.41 13.08
CA GLU A 23 9.47 5.86 13.34
C GLU A 23 8.09 6.41 12.95
N MET A 24 7.64 6.16 11.73
CA MET A 24 6.38 6.71 11.21
C MET A 24 5.15 6.17 11.96
N PHE A 25 5.12 4.87 12.28
CA PHE A 25 3.96 4.27 12.93
C PHE A 25 3.86 4.59 14.43
N ALA A 26 4.97 4.94 15.07
CA ALA A 26 4.94 5.50 16.43
C ALA A 26 4.16 6.83 16.47
N GLU A 27 4.28 7.69 15.45
CA GLU A 27 3.56 8.98 15.40
C GLU A 27 2.03 8.82 15.35
N VAL A 28 1.55 7.70 14.80
CA VAL A 28 0.11 7.40 14.69
C VAL A 28 -0.40 6.44 15.77
N GLY A 29 0.41 6.17 16.80
CA GLY A 29 0.00 5.47 18.02
C GLY A 29 0.28 3.96 18.04
N LEU A 30 1.01 3.41 17.07
CA LEU A 30 1.44 2.01 17.11
C LEU A 30 2.82 1.93 17.78
N THR A 31 2.84 2.14 19.10
CA THR A 31 4.08 2.30 19.88
C THR A 31 4.67 0.99 20.37
N THR A 32 3.93 -0.11 20.30
CA THR A 32 4.40 -1.41 20.76
C THR A 32 4.83 -2.28 19.60
N ILE A 33 6.06 -2.79 19.66
CA ILE A 33 6.57 -3.77 18.70
C ILE A 33 6.38 -5.16 19.31
N THR A 34 5.51 -5.98 18.71
CA THR A 34 5.26 -7.36 19.18
C THR A 34 6.13 -8.40 18.48
N ASN A 35 6.72 -8.04 17.34
CA ASN A 35 7.72 -8.86 16.66
C ASN A 35 8.68 -7.97 15.84
N ASP A 36 9.95 -8.35 15.74
CA ASP A 36 10.99 -7.63 14.99
C ASP A 36 12.03 -8.63 14.48
N ASP A 37 11.61 -9.42 13.50
CA ASP A 37 12.42 -10.46 12.90
C ASP A 37 13.21 -9.93 11.69
N GLU A 38 14.02 -10.79 11.07
CA GLU A 38 14.81 -10.46 9.89
C GLU A 38 13.94 -9.87 8.76
N ASP A 39 12.79 -10.51 8.51
CA ASP A 39 11.93 -10.20 7.38
C ASP A 39 10.69 -9.37 7.72
N SER A 40 10.44 -9.04 8.99
CA SER A 40 9.24 -8.27 9.34
C SER A 40 9.35 -7.49 10.65
N VAL A 41 8.46 -6.51 10.80
CA VAL A 41 8.17 -5.86 12.08
C VAL A 41 6.67 -5.73 12.27
N PHE A 42 6.20 -6.11 13.45
CA PHE A 42 4.80 -6.05 13.84
C PHE A 42 4.60 -4.95 14.89
N LEU A 43 3.82 -3.93 14.51
CA LEU A 43 3.53 -2.74 15.29
C LEU A 43 2.08 -2.81 15.77
N HIS A 44 1.82 -2.63 17.07
CA HIS A 44 0.50 -2.75 17.69
C HIS A 44 0.09 -1.42 18.34
N ASP A 45 -1.16 -1.02 18.12
CA ASP A 45 -1.86 -0.03 18.93
C ASP A 45 -2.48 -0.70 20.17
N GLU A 46 -1.78 -0.68 21.31
CA GLU A 46 -2.30 -1.29 22.55
C GLU A 46 -3.57 -0.62 23.07
N THR A 47 -3.80 0.65 22.72
CA THR A 47 -4.90 1.44 23.27
C THR A 47 -6.22 1.10 22.57
N ASN A 48 -6.20 1.02 21.24
CA ASN A 48 -7.40 0.79 20.43
C ASN A 48 -7.45 -0.61 19.81
N GLY A 49 -6.39 -1.39 19.98
CA GLY A 49 -6.16 -2.65 19.28
C GLY A 49 -5.87 -2.44 17.78
N GLY A 50 -5.44 -3.52 17.14
CA GLY A 50 -5.07 -3.52 15.73
C GLY A 50 -3.57 -3.39 15.53
N PHE A 51 -3.14 -3.58 14.29
CA PHE A 51 -1.72 -3.69 13.98
C PHE A 51 -1.39 -3.24 12.56
N VAL A 52 -0.12 -2.96 12.37
CA VAL A 52 0.56 -2.92 11.08
C VAL A 52 1.68 -3.95 11.11
N ASP A 53 1.68 -4.83 10.13
CA ASP A 53 2.78 -5.73 9.82
C ASP A 53 3.52 -5.18 8.59
N PHE A 54 4.77 -4.82 8.77
CA PHE A 54 5.65 -4.44 7.67
C PHE A 54 6.54 -5.65 7.34
N GLY A 55 6.30 -6.24 6.17
CA GLY A 55 7.01 -7.43 5.69
C GLY A 55 7.91 -7.16 4.50
N LEU A 56 9.14 -7.68 4.57
CA LEU A 56 10.08 -7.80 3.46
C LEU A 56 9.71 -9.03 2.64
N ASN A 57 9.47 -8.86 1.35
CA ASN A 57 9.10 -9.95 0.45
C ASN A 57 10.27 -10.39 -0.44
N GLY A 58 11.50 -10.37 0.11
CA GLY A 58 12.73 -10.64 -0.63
C GLY A 58 12.82 -9.80 -1.91
N ASP A 59 13.05 -10.47 -3.04
CA ASP A 59 13.19 -9.83 -4.36
C ASP A 59 11.90 -9.18 -4.90
N ARG A 60 10.78 -9.26 -4.17
CA ARG A 60 9.48 -8.69 -4.55
C ARG A 60 9.21 -7.32 -3.90
N GLY A 61 10.15 -6.80 -3.11
CA GLY A 61 10.02 -5.50 -2.43
C GLY A 61 9.42 -5.64 -1.02
N VAL A 62 8.61 -4.67 -0.61
CA VAL A 62 8.05 -4.62 0.77
C VAL A 62 6.55 -4.41 0.77
N ALA A 63 5.88 -4.88 1.82
CA ALA A 63 4.44 -4.71 1.99
C ALA A 63 4.06 -4.31 3.42
N LEU A 64 3.03 -3.47 3.51
CA LEU A 64 2.34 -3.10 4.73
C LEU A 64 1.00 -3.82 4.76
N TYR A 65 0.76 -4.60 5.80
CA TYR A 65 -0.52 -5.22 6.09
C TYR A 65 -1.11 -4.55 7.32
N ALA A 66 -2.27 -3.92 7.18
CA ALA A 66 -2.90 -3.20 8.29
C ALA A 66 -4.25 -3.81 8.64
N THR A 67 -4.49 -3.98 9.93
CA THR A 67 -5.79 -4.37 10.49
C THR A 67 -6.14 -3.40 11.61
N SER A 68 -7.31 -2.76 11.52
CA SER A 68 -7.84 -1.96 12.63
C SER A 68 -8.30 -2.86 13.77
N GLY A 69 -8.08 -2.44 15.02
CA GLY A 69 -8.71 -3.06 16.17
C GLY A 69 -10.23 -2.86 16.17
N CYS A 70 -10.90 -3.53 17.11
CA CYS A 70 -12.32 -3.28 17.39
C CYS A 70 -12.47 -1.91 18.02
N ARG A 71 -12.57 -0.84 17.21
CA ARG A 71 -12.93 0.49 17.69
C ARG A 71 -14.44 0.54 17.94
N PRO A 72 -14.91 0.70 19.19
CA PRO A 72 -16.32 0.91 19.44
C PRO A 72 -16.77 2.20 18.76
N SER A 73 -17.83 2.15 17.95
CA SER A 73 -18.52 3.36 17.54
C SER A 73 -19.18 3.95 18.78
N ARG A 74 -18.73 5.14 19.23
CA ARG A 74 -19.20 5.78 20.48
C ARG A 74 -20.73 5.81 20.58
N ASP A 75 -21.41 5.99 19.45
CA ASP A 75 -22.88 6.12 19.36
C ASP A 75 -23.50 5.22 18.26
N GLY A 76 -22.84 4.13 17.85
CA GLY A 76 -23.31 3.31 16.71
C GLY A 76 -23.07 3.91 15.32
N THR A 77 -22.54 5.14 15.26
CA THR A 77 -22.20 5.86 14.03
C THR A 77 -20.84 5.43 13.51
N ASP A 78 -20.75 5.23 12.20
CA ASP A 78 -19.48 4.91 11.53
C ASP A 78 -18.51 6.09 11.70
N PRO A 79 -17.39 5.93 12.43
CA PRO A 79 -16.44 7.03 12.68
C PRO A 79 -15.79 7.56 11.40
N ARG A 80 -15.86 6.85 10.28
CA ARG A 80 -15.45 7.36 8.96
C ARG A 80 -16.35 8.49 8.45
N THR A 81 -17.58 8.60 8.95
CA THR A 81 -18.57 9.61 8.50
C THR A 81 -18.37 10.97 9.15
N THR A 82 -17.78 11.02 10.35
CA THR A 82 -17.59 12.26 11.13
C THR A 82 -16.12 12.71 11.22
N ARG A 83 -15.20 11.91 10.69
CA ARG A 83 -13.77 12.23 10.61
C ARG A 83 -13.51 13.42 9.68
N THR A 84 -12.80 14.44 10.18
CA THR A 84 -12.19 15.48 9.36
C THR A 84 -11.04 14.87 8.55
N ARG A 85 -11.09 14.96 7.21
CA ARG A 85 -9.99 14.47 6.36
C ARG A 85 -8.77 15.38 6.50
N PRO A 86 -7.57 14.83 6.72
CA PRO A 86 -6.34 15.59 6.65
C PRO A 86 -6.10 16.04 5.22
N GLN A 87 -5.41 17.17 5.05
CA GLN A 87 -5.21 17.81 3.75
C GLN A 87 -4.56 16.89 2.71
N TRP A 88 -3.62 16.03 3.14
CA TRP A 88 -2.98 15.09 2.22
C TRP A 88 -3.98 14.15 1.52
N GLU A 89 -5.11 13.79 2.13
CA GLU A 89 -6.12 12.94 1.48
C GLU A 89 -6.89 13.66 0.37
N THR A 90 -6.97 14.98 0.43
CA THR A 90 -7.52 15.78 -0.66
C THR A 90 -6.48 16.08 -1.73
N ASP A 91 -5.20 16.08 -1.36
CA ASP A 91 -4.08 16.41 -2.25
C ASP A 91 -3.60 15.20 -3.07
N ILE A 92 -3.91 13.95 -2.67
CA ILE A 92 -3.59 12.76 -3.48
C ILE A 92 -4.32 12.87 -4.84
N PRO A 93 -3.58 12.99 -5.95
CA PRO A 93 -4.19 13.02 -7.27
C PRO A 93 -4.92 11.71 -7.52
N ARG A 94 -6.15 11.77 -8.03
CA ARG A 94 -6.81 10.55 -8.49
C ARG A 94 -5.95 9.88 -9.55
N TYR A 95 -5.67 8.60 -9.35
CA TYR A 95 -5.00 7.79 -10.36
C TYR A 95 -5.77 7.90 -11.69
N ARG A 96 -5.07 8.32 -12.74
CA ARG A 96 -5.57 8.29 -14.11
C ARG A 96 -4.86 7.14 -14.80
N PRO A 97 -5.58 6.08 -15.22
CA PRO A 97 -4.95 5.02 -15.99
C PRO A 97 -4.33 5.63 -17.26
N PRO A 98 -3.13 5.18 -17.67
CA PRO A 98 -2.51 5.65 -18.89
C PRO A 98 -3.48 5.42 -20.05
N THR A 99 -3.72 6.47 -20.85
CA THR A 99 -4.48 6.33 -22.09
C THR A 99 -3.60 5.59 -23.08
N THR A 100 -3.80 4.29 -23.23
CA THR A 100 -3.23 3.54 -24.35
C THR A 100 -3.92 4.01 -25.62
N THR A 101 -3.27 4.91 -26.35
CA THR A 101 -3.62 5.16 -27.75
C THR A 101 -3.31 3.88 -28.51
N PRO A 102 -4.28 3.23 -29.18
CA PRO A 102 -3.98 2.07 -30.02
C PRO A 102 -2.90 2.47 -31.03
N ALA A 103 -1.82 1.69 -31.10
CA ALA A 103 -0.83 1.89 -32.15
C ALA A 103 -1.53 1.85 -33.51
N PRO A 104 -1.22 2.76 -34.45
CA PRO A 104 -1.80 2.69 -35.78
C PRO A 104 -1.51 1.31 -36.38
N VAL A 105 -2.56 0.65 -36.86
CA VAL A 105 -2.43 -0.62 -37.58
C VAL A 105 -1.57 -0.35 -38.82
N MET A 106 -0.32 -0.80 -38.80
CA MET A 106 0.51 -0.75 -40.00
C MET A 106 -0.13 -1.66 -41.06
N PRO A 107 -0.28 -1.20 -42.31
CA PRO A 107 -0.66 -2.07 -43.41
C PRO A 107 0.32 -3.24 -43.50
N ALA A 108 -0.18 -4.47 -43.57
CA ALA A 108 0.65 -5.65 -43.78
C ALA A 108 1.49 -5.46 -45.07
N PRO A 109 2.78 -5.82 -45.07
CA PRO A 109 3.59 -5.81 -46.28
C PRO A 109 2.91 -6.65 -47.37
N GLY A 110 2.60 -6.00 -48.49
CA GLY A 110 1.94 -6.63 -49.63
C GLY A 110 2.74 -7.83 -50.12
N LEU A 111 2.07 -8.97 -50.25
CA LEU A 111 2.58 -10.11 -51.01
C LEU A 111 2.69 -9.66 -52.47
N THR A 112 3.92 -9.44 -52.95
CA THR A 112 4.18 -9.30 -54.38
C THR A 112 4.02 -10.68 -55.01
N SER A 113 2.92 -10.90 -55.73
CA SER A 113 2.80 -11.99 -56.68
C SER A 113 3.71 -11.69 -57.88
N SER A 114 4.73 -12.54 -58.10
CA SER A 114 5.47 -12.58 -59.37
C SER A 114 4.59 -13.21 -60.46
N PRO A 115 4.59 -12.68 -61.70
CA PRO A 115 3.99 -13.37 -62.83
C PRO A 115 4.95 -14.44 -63.35
N GLY A 116 4.41 -15.65 -63.56
CA GLY A 116 5.06 -16.78 -64.23
C GLY A 116 3.99 -17.65 -64.87
#